data_AF-A0A6D2JNI5-F1
#
_entry.id   AF-A0A6D2JNI5-F1
#
_cell.length_a   1.000
_cell.length_b   1.000
_cell.length_c   1.000
_cell.angle_alpha   90.00
_cell.angle_beta   90.00
_cell.angle_gamma   90.00
#
_symmetry.space_group_name_H-M   'P 1'
#
loop_
_entity.id
_entity.type
_entity.pdbx_description
1 polymer ?
#
loop_
_entity_poly.entity_id
_entity_poly.type
_entity_poly.pdbx_seq_one_letter_code
_entity_poly.pdbx_strand_id
1 'polypeptide(L)'
;MATMKPPCYTVEINNFSQRNAPVWTNLFRSYSCNWYVTVYPKGNGIDTHLSLYLEVANPLSLSQGWRRFATFRFVVVNHSDVVKAKRLVTTQTFWEKRPNWGFKKALRLTKLQENGYLVDDKLKIEVYISVSDVCGRLDSRVLPEKKNETVCVNGFQVLHSQVTSANWIFDTYPETALYIRPQDPQLKTAYMNILLRIYETLYHSFLEKLTDAELRNLSKGLLDLTQAGFKLEWLREKLEKVSVERKKLFDYEAHALDLEKELKM
;
A
#
# COMPACT_ATOMS: atom_id res chain seq x y z
N MET A 1 -16.97 -31.09 -0.55
CA MET A 1 -15.49 -31.06 -0.61
C MET A 1 -15.04 -29.62 -0.44
N ALA A 2 -14.34 -29.28 0.65
CA ALA A 2 -13.84 -27.94 0.84
C ALA A 2 -12.75 -27.66 -0.21
N THR A 3 -13.03 -26.79 -1.18
CA THR A 3 -12.03 -26.32 -2.15
C THR A 3 -10.92 -25.60 -1.39
N MET A 4 -9.74 -26.22 -1.30
CA MET A 4 -8.57 -25.58 -0.70
C MET A 4 -8.23 -24.32 -1.49
N LYS A 5 -8.26 -23.17 -0.83
CA LYS A 5 -7.86 -21.88 -1.42
C LYS A 5 -6.41 -22.01 -1.97
N PRO A 6 -6.12 -21.57 -3.20
CA PRO A 6 -4.77 -21.62 -3.75
C PRO A 6 -3.81 -20.72 -2.96
N PRO A 7 -2.49 -20.97 -3.02
CA PRO A 7 -1.50 -20.11 -2.39
C PRO A 7 -1.55 -18.70 -2.98
N CYS A 8 -1.27 -17.70 -2.14
CA CYS A 8 -1.10 -16.32 -2.60
C CYS A 8 0.20 -16.16 -3.42
N TYR A 9 1.19 -16.99 -3.13
CA TYR A 9 2.47 -17.00 -3.83
C TYR A 9 3.15 -18.36 -3.72
N THR A 10 3.84 -18.75 -4.77
CA THR A 10 4.69 -19.95 -4.81
C THR A 10 6.03 -19.56 -5.38
N VAL A 11 7.10 -19.94 -4.70
CA VAL A 11 8.47 -19.71 -5.15
C VAL A 11 9.23 -21.02 -5.22
N GLU A 12 10.02 -21.17 -6.29
CA GLU A 12 11.00 -22.23 -6.45
C GLU A 12 12.40 -21.62 -6.46
N ILE A 13 13.27 -22.08 -5.57
CA ILE A 13 14.64 -21.57 -5.43
C ILE A 13 15.58 -22.65 -5.96
N ASN A 14 16.21 -22.35 -7.09
CA ASN A 14 17.14 -23.24 -7.77
C ASN A 14 18.53 -23.25 -7.12
N ASN A 15 19.24 -24.36 -7.31
CA ASN A 15 20.59 -24.61 -6.80
C ASN A 15 20.68 -24.36 -5.29
N PHE A 16 19.66 -24.80 -4.55
CA PHE A 16 19.43 -24.39 -3.16
C PHE A 16 20.59 -24.79 -2.24
N SER A 17 21.15 -25.98 -2.45
CA SER A 17 22.23 -26.52 -1.61
C SER A 17 23.51 -25.67 -1.66
N GLN A 18 23.70 -24.91 -2.75
CA GLN A 18 24.87 -24.04 -2.96
C GLN A 18 24.68 -22.62 -2.39
N ARG A 19 23.46 -22.27 -1.97
CA ARG A 19 23.16 -20.91 -1.48
C ARG A 19 23.60 -20.77 -0.02
N ASN A 20 24.50 -19.82 0.23
CA ASN A 20 24.91 -19.43 1.58
C ASN A 20 24.37 -18.04 1.99
N ALA A 21 24.14 -17.16 1.02
CA ALA A 21 23.59 -15.84 1.24
C ALA A 21 22.05 -15.86 1.35
N PRO A 22 21.44 -14.84 1.98
CA PRO A 22 19.99 -14.65 1.94
C PRO A 22 19.47 -14.55 0.51
N VAL A 23 18.29 -15.10 0.26
CA VAL A 23 17.60 -15.06 -1.02
C VAL A 23 16.32 -14.26 -0.84
N TRP A 24 16.20 -13.17 -1.58
CA TRP A 24 14.98 -12.37 -1.68
C TRP A 24 14.16 -12.82 -2.89
N THR A 25 12.87 -13.08 -2.69
CA THR A 25 11.99 -13.45 -3.79
C THR A 25 11.50 -12.22 -4.55
N ASN A 26 10.93 -12.45 -5.74
CA ASN A 26 10.15 -11.42 -6.42
C ASN A 26 8.99 -10.95 -5.53
N LEU A 27 8.55 -9.72 -5.80
CA LEU A 27 7.37 -9.14 -5.16
C LEU A 27 6.11 -9.86 -5.64
N PHE A 28 5.16 -10.07 -4.72
CA PHE A 28 3.82 -10.56 -5.05
C PHE A 28 2.77 -9.73 -4.33
N ARG A 29 1.62 -9.53 -4.99
CA ARG A 29 0.54 -8.71 -4.45
C ARG A 29 -0.50 -9.57 -3.75
N SER A 30 -0.86 -9.20 -2.53
CA SER A 30 -1.94 -9.85 -1.78
C SER A 30 -2.59 -8.85 -0.81
N TYR A 31 -3.93 -8.82 -0.77
CA TYR A 31 -4.72 -7.92 0.10
C TYR A 31 -4.23 -6.46 0.09
N SER A 32 -4.16 -5.84 -1.10
CA SER A 32 -3.71 -4.47 -1.34
C SER A 32 -2.24 -4.15 -1.01
N CYS A 33 -1.45 -5.11 -0.54
CA CYS A 33 -0.03 -4.92 -0.21
C CYS A 33 0.87 -5.75 -1.13
N ASN A 34 2.08 -5.24 -1.36
CA ASN A 34 3.15 -5.99 -1.98
C ASN A 34 3.95 -6.67 -0.89
N TRP A 35 4.28 -7.94 -1.09
CA TRP A 35 5.00 -8.78 -0.15
C TRP A 35 6.18 -9.44 -0.86
N TYR A 36 7.17 -9.86 -0.10
CA TYR A 36 8.21 -10.77 -0.57
C TYR A 36 8.63 -11.70 0.57
N VAL A 37 9.35 -12.76 0.22
CA VAL A 37 9.91 -13.69 1.19
C VAL A 37 11.41 -13.52 1.20
N THR A 38 11.99 -13.49 2.40
CA THR A 38 13.43 -13.65 2.58
C THR A 38 13.71 -15.03 3.14
N VAL A 39 14.50 -15.78 2.39
CA VAL A 39 14.92 -17.13 2.72
C VAL A 39 16.38 -17.09 3.14
N TYR A 40 16.70 -17.63 4.30
CA TYR A 40 18.07 -17.80 4.77
C TYR A 40 18.43 -19.30 4.72
N PRO A 41 19.09 -19.78 3.65
CA PRO A 41 19.35 -21.21 3.46
C PRO A 41 20.16 -21.85 4.58
N LYS A 42 21.05 -21.08 5.22
CA LYS A 42 21.86 -21.48 6.38
C LYS A 42 21.44 -20.74 7.65
N GLY A 43 20.21 -20.22 7.68
CA GLY A 43 19.61 -19.57 8.84
C GLY A 43 20.05 -18.13 9.12
N ASN A 44 19.35 -17.49 10.06
CA ASN A 44 19.58 -16.12 10.49
C ASN A 44 19.96 -16.08 11.98
N GLY A 45 21.27 -16.14 12.26
CA GLY A 45 21.83 -16.26 13.61
C GLY A 45 21.70 -17.66 14.24
N ILE A 46 21.12 -18.63 13.52
CA ILE A 46 21.04 -20.05 13.90
C ILE A 46 21.34 -20.88 12.65
N ASP A 47 22.54 -21.44 12.58
CA ASP A 47 23.07 -22.15 11.40
C ASP A 47 22.52 -23.56 11.18
N THR A 48 21.87 -24.14 12.19
CA THR A 48 21.29 -25.49 12.13
C THR A 48 19.93 -25.56 11.42
N HIS A 49 19.33 -24.43 11.06
CA HIS A 49 17.98 -24.36 10.50
C HIS A 49 17.90 -23.42 9.29
N LEU A 50 17.05 -23.77 8.34
CA LEU A 50 16.46 -22.83 7.38
C LEU A 50 15.65 -21.79 8.16
N SER A 51 15.78 -20.51 7.81
CA SER A 51 14.90 -19.45 8.30
C SER A 51 14.08 -18.84 7.16
N LEU A 52 12.82 -18.54 7.43
CA LEU A 52 11.87 -17.97 6.48
C LEU A 52 11.20 -16.74 7.08
N TYR A 53 11.16 -15.64 6.33
CA TYR A 53 10.53 -14.40 6.73
C TYR A 53 9.59 -13.90 5.64
N LEU A 54 8.39 -13.49 6.04
CA LEU A 54 7.49 -12.72 5.20
C LEU A 54 7.78 -11.26 5.46
N GLU A 55 7.92 -10.48 4.39
CA GLU A 55 8.23 -9.07 4.47
C GLU A 55 7.20 -8.27 3.67
N VAL A 56 6.76 -7.15 4.23
CA VAL A 56 6.01 -6.15 3.49
C VAL A 56 7.00 -5.38 2.62
N ALA A 57 6.76 -5.37 1.32
CA ALA A 57 7.58 -4.62 0.38
C ALA A 57 7.37 -3.12 0.57
N ASN A 58 8.45 -2.35 0.44
CA ASN A 58 8.46 -0.90 0.60
C ASN A 58 7.73 -0.44 1.88
N PRO A 59 8.16 -0.89 3.08
CA PRO A 59 7.51 -0.51 4.32
C PRO A 59 7.61 1.01 4.61
N LEU A 60 8.53 1.70 3.94
CA LEU A 60 8.71 3.15 3.96
C LEU A 60 7.79 3.89 2.96
N SER A 61 7.20 3.19 1.98
CA SER A 61 6.21 3.77 1.06
C SER A 61 4.77 3.58 1.54
N LEU A 62 4.57 2.87 2.65
CA LEU A 62 3.29 2.78 3.35
C LEU A 62 3.19 3.96 4.32
N SER A 63 2.00 4.55 4.47
CA SER A 63 1.75 5.70 5.36
C SER A 63 2.42 5.51 6.73
N GLN A 64 3.10 6.53 7.27
CA GLN A 64 3.71 6.45 8.61
C GLN A 64 2.68 5.95 9.63
N GLY A 65 3.04 4.93 10.42
CA GLY A 65 2.11 4.27 11.33
C GLY A 65 1.19 3.21 10.70
N TRP A 66 1.42 2.81 9.45
CA TRP A 66 0.71 1.68 8.85
C TRP A 66 0.84 0.44 9.72
N ARG A 67 -0.27 -0.29 9.85
CA ARG A 67 -0.33 -1.59 10.49
C ARG A 67 -1.08 -2.54 9.58
N ARG A 68 -0.58 -3.76 9.46
CA ARG A 68 -1.27 -4.86 8.79
C ARG A 68 -1.33 -6.02 9.75
N PHE A 69 -2.54 -6.33 10.19
CA PHE A 69 -2.79 -7.55 10.94
C PHE A 69 -3.03 -8.68 9.95
N ALA A 70 -2.05 -9.57 9.83
CA ALA A 70 -2.09 -10.65 8.85
C ALA A 70 -1.77 -11.99 9.52
N THR A 71 -2.63 -12.97 9.26
CA THR A 71 -2.29 -14.37 9.44
C THR A 71 -1.64 -14.84 8.15
N PHE A 72 -0.44 -15.41 8.27
CA PHE A 72 0.23 -16.01 7.13
C PHE A 72 0.75 -17.40 7.46
N ARG A 73 0.89 -18.21 6.41
CA ARG A 73 1.35 -19.58 6.50
C ARG A 73 2.37 -19.86 5.42
N PHE A 74 3.53 -20.35 5.83
CA PHE A 74 4.51 -20.97 4.94
C PHE A 74 4.28 -22.48 4.85
N VAL A 75 4.45 -23.02 3.64
CA VAL A 75 4.58 -24.45 3.39
C VAL A 75 5.89 -24.69 2.70
N VAL A 76 6.82 -25.35 3.39
CA VAL A 76 7.98 -25.95 2.72
C VAL A 76 7.49 -27.29 2.17
N VAL A 77 7.37 -27.36 0.85
CA VAL A 77 6.77 -28.49 0.15
C VAL A 77 7.70 -29.69 0.25
N ASN A 78 7.15 -30.84 0.60
CA ASN A 78 7.80 -32.12 0.36
C ASN A 78 7.06 -32.77 -0.82
N HIS A 79 7.74 -32.89 -1.95
CA HIS A 79 7.22 -33.39 -3.22
C HIS A 79 6.90 -34.88 -3.19
N SER A 80 7.53 -35.64 -2.29
CA SER A 80 7.31 -37.07 -2.14
C SER A 80 6.13 -37.38 -1.21
N ASP A 81 5.85 -36.50 -0.24
CA ASP A 81 4.80 -36.71 0.75
C ASP A 81 4.24 -35.38 1.29
N VAL A 82 3.00 -35.05 0.91
CA VAL A 82 2.29 -33.84 1.34
C VAL A 82 2.09 -33.78 2.86
N VAL A 83 2.05 -34.91 3.56
CA VAL A 83 1.93 -34.97 5.03
C VAL A 83 3.24 -34.49 5.67
N LYS A 84 4.39 -34.80 5.07
CA LYS A 84 5.72 -34.35 5.54
C LYS A 84 5.97 -32.87 5.27
N ALA A 85 5.20 -32.21 4.40
CA ALA A 85 5.36 -30.78 4.14
C ALA A 85 5.34 -29.96 5.44
N LYS A 86 6.35 -29.11 5.62
CA LYS A 86 6.49 -28.32 6.86
C LYS A 86 5.58 -27.10 6.76
N ARG A 87 4.58 -27.04 7.65
CA ARG A 87 3.63 -25.93 7.74
C ARG A 87 3.98 -25.07 8.95
N LEU A 88 4.08 -23.76 8.72
CA LEU A 88 4.40 -22.77 9.73
C LEU A 88 3.36 -21.66 9.63
N VAL A 89 2.59 -21.43 10.68
CA VAL A 89 1.52 -20.44 10.70
C VAL A 89 1.72 -19.48 11.86
N THR A 90 1.47 -18.21 11.64
CA THR A 90 1.45 -17.20 12.69
C THR A 90 0.56 -16.05 12.28
N THR A 91 0.11 -15.28 13.27
CA THR A 91 -0.67 -14.07 13.09
C THR A 91 0.09 -12.92 13.70
N GLN A 92 0.34 -11.89 12.92
CA GLN A 92 1.19 -10.79 13.33
C GLN A 92 0.74 -9.44 12.79
N THR A 93 1.12 -8.41 13.54
CA THR A 93 1.01 -7.03 13.10
C THR A 93 2.33 -6.60 12.47
N PHE A 94 2.31 -6.39 11.16
CA PHE A 94 3.39 -5.77 10.41
C PHE A 94 3.23 -4.26 10.50
N TRP A 95 4.33 -3.53 10.69
CA TRP A 95 4.34 -2.06 10.72
C TRP A 95 5.72 -1.54 10.31
N GLU A 96 5.88 -0.22 10.26
CA GLU A 96 7.11 0.45 9.84
C GLU A 96 8.38 -0.06 10.52
N LYS A 97 8.40 -0.16 11.86
CA LYS A 97 9.59 -0.60 12.63
C LYS A 97 9.81 -2.12 12.64
N ARG A 98 8.87 -2.87 12.08
CA ARG A 98 8.82 -4.34 12.07
C ARG A 98 8.08 -4.79 10.81
N PRO A 99 8.68 -4.53 9.64
CA PRO A 99 8.04 -4.81 8.36
C PRO A 99 8.14 -6.29 7.98
N ASN A 100 8.84 -7.09 8.78
CA ASN A 100 8.99 -8.51 8.58
C ASN A 100 8.63 -9.31 9.83
N TRP A 101 8.19 -10.53 9.58
CA TRP A 101 8.05 -11.56 10.59
C TRP A 101 8.31 -12.94 9.98
N GLY A 102 8.89 -13.83 10.77
CA GLY A 102 9.25 -15.14 10.28
C GLY A 102 9.59 -16.15 11.37
N PHE A 103 10.20 -17.24 10.92
CA PHE A 103 10.59 -18.38 11.74
C PHE A 103 12.10 -18.58 11.59
N LYS A 104 12.86 -18.23 12.63
CA LYS A 104 14.31 -18.51 12.70
C LYS A 104 14.60 -20.01 12.58
N LYS A 105 13.74 -20.84 13.17
CA LYS A 105 13.84 -22.31 13.15
C LYS A 105 12.74 -22.91 12.26
N ALA A 106 12.66 -22.51 10.99
CA ALA A 106 11.59 -22.94 10.08
C ALA A 106 11.66 -24.45 9.81
N LEU A 107 12.83 -24.96 9.43
CA LEU A 107 13.10 -26.37 9.18
C LEU A 107 14.56 -26.68 9.48
N ARG A 108 14.85 -27.77 10.19
CA ARG A 108 16.24 -28.21 10.41
C ARG A 108 16.91 -28.51 9.09
N LEU A 109 18.18 -28.13 8.93
CA LEU A 109 18.92 -28.44 7.71
C LEU A 109 19.08 -29.95 7.51
N THR A 110 19.30 -30.71 8.59
CA THR A 110 19.34 -32.18 8.52
C THR A 110 18.05 -32.78 7.97
N LYS A 111 16.90 -32.22 8.38
CA LYS A 111 15.59 -32.64 7.87
C LYS A 111 15.35 -32.18 6.42
N LEU A 112 15.86 -31.00 6.06
CA LEU A 112 15.77 -30.50 4.69
C LEU A 112 16.52 -31.40 3.69
N GLN A 113 17.55 -32.12 4.13
CA GLN A 113 18.28 -33.10 3.32
C GLN A 113 17.54 -34.45 3.18
N GLU A 114 16.45 -34.68 3.91
CA GLU A 114 15.61 -35.87 3.71
C GLU A 114 14.91 -35.81 2.35
N ASN A 115 14.67 -36.97 1.75
CA ASN A 115 14.04 -37.07 0.44
C ASN A 115 12.71 -36.30 0.36
N GLY A 116 12.57 -35.57 -0.75
CA GLY A 116 11.34 -34.91 -1.15
C GLY A 116 11.26 -33.42 -0.88
N TYR A 117 12.11 -32.83 -0.02
CA TYR A 117 12.11 -31.36 0.12
C TYR A 117 12.90 -30.63 -0.97
N LEU A 118 13.99 -31.24 -1.44
CA LEU A 118 14.80 -30.75 -2.55
C LEU A 118 14.66 -31.73 -3.72
N VAL A 119 14.04 -31.29 -4.82
CA VAL A 119 13.95 -32.07 -6.07
C VAL A 119 14.75 -31.30 -7.12
N ASP A 120 15.71 -31.97 -7.76
CA ASP A 120 16.68 -31.34 -8.68
C ASP A 120 17.42 -30.14 -8.05
N ASP A 121 17.72 -30.24 -6.74
CA ASP A 121 18.29 -29.16 -5.93
C ASP A 121 17.43 -27.87 -5.90
N LYS A 122 16.11 -28.01 -6.06
CA LYS A 122 15.14 -26.91 -5.97
C LYS A 122 14.30 -27.03 -4.71
N LEU A 123 14.20 -25.92 -3.98
CA LEU A 123 13.30 -25.79 -2.84
C LEU A 123 12.02 -25.07 -3.26
N LYS A 124 10.86 -25.69 -3.03
CA LYS A 124 9.55 -25.07 -3.26
C LYS A 124 8.91 -24.61 -1.96
N ILE A 125 8.49 -23.34 -1.94
CA ILE A 125 7.80 -22.73 -0.80
C ILE A 125 6.48 -22.12 -1.28
N GLU A 126 5.40 -22.42 -0.58
CA GLU A 126 4.10 -21.78 -0.79
C GLU A 126 3.77 -20.84 0.37
N VAL A 127 3.14 -19.71 0.04
CA VAL A 127 2.75 -18.66 0.98
C VAL A 127 1.26 -18.43 0.87
N TYR A 128 0.60 -18.45 2.03
CA TYR A 128 -0.82 -18.13 2.16
C TYR A 128 -0.95 -16.97 3.11
N ILE A 129 -1.77 -15.97 2.74
CA ILE A 129 -2.00 -14.78 3.55
C ILE A 129 -3.52 -14.61 3.70
N SER A 130 -3.95 -14.23 4.89
CA SER A 130 -5.28 -13.70 5.18
C SER A 130 -5.12 -12.47 6.06
N VAL A 131 -5.66 -11.34 5.60
CA VAL A 131 -5.67 -10.08 6.35
C VAL A 131 -7.06 -9.92 6.97
N SER A 132 -7.13 -9.65 8.27
CA SER A 132 -8.35 -9.21 8.96
C SER A 132 -8.28 -7.69 9.14
N ASP A 133 -9.42 -7.02 9.02
CA ASP A 133 -9.53 -5.61 8.62
C ASP A 133 -8.85 -4.57 9.53
N VAL A 134 -8.68 -3.40 8.91
CA VAL A 134 -7.87 -2.22 9.22
C VAL A 134 -8.22 -1.54 10.53
N CYS A 135 -7.23 -1.36 11.43
CA CYS A 135 -7.26 -0.30 12.43
C CYS A 135 -6.42 0.88 11.94
N GLY A 136 -7.13 1.90 11.45
CA GLY A 136 -6.62 3.20 11.02
C GLY A 136 -7.74 4.23 11.10
N ARG A 137 -8.58 4.14 12.14
CA ARG A 137 -9.47 5.23 12.56
C ARG A 137 -8.56 6.29 13.16
N LEU A 138 -8.62 7.50 12.59
CA LEU A 138 -7.81 8.64 12.96
C LEU A 138 -8.24 9.14 14.35
N ASP A 139 -7.65 8.62 15.43
CA ASP A 139 -7.73 9.28 16.73
C ASP A 139 -6.61 10.32 16.81
N SER A 140 -7.02 11.56 16.61
CA SER A 140 -6.28 12.78 16.93
C SER A 140 -5.95 12.80 18.42
N ARG A 141 -4.68 12.56 18.80
CA ARG A 141 -3.97 13.20 19.93
C ARG A 141 -2.55 12.61 20.02
N VAL A 142 -1.56 13.52 20.12
CA VAL A 142 -0.12 13.31 20.39
C VAL A 142 0.78 13.12 19.16
N LEU A 143 1.29 14.24 18.65
CA LEU A 143 2.56 14.33 17.90
C LEU A 143 3.75 14.11 18.87
N PRO A 144 4.88 13.60 18.38
CA PRO A 144 6.00 14.53 18.23
C PRO A 144 6.63 14.48 16.83
N GLU A 145 7.03 15.67 16.40
CA GLU A 145 7.66 16.06 15.15
C GLU A 145 8.97 15.29 14.85
N LYS A 146 9.19 14.85 13.59
CA LYS A 146 10.40 15.21 12.81
C LYS A 146 10.47 14.61 11.40
N LYS A 147 10.60 15.55 10.45
CA LYS A 147 11.12 15.51 9.07
C LYS A 147 10.50 14.51 8.09
N ASN A 148 9.40 14.98 7.51
CA ASN A 148 8.97 14.71 6.14
C ASN A 148 10.14 14.77 5.14
N GLU A 149 10.72 13.61 4.79
CA GLU A 149 11.62 13.54 3.64
C GLU A 149 10.82 13.76 2.36
N THR A 150 11.23 14.80 1.63
CA THR A 150 10.64 15.20 0.35
C THR A 150 11.52 14.68 -0.77
N VAL A 151 10.88 14.28 -1.87
CA VAL A 151 11.52 13.76 -3.08
C VAL A 151 11.20 14.72 -4.23
N CYS A 152 12.17 14.97 -5.10
CA CYS A 152 11.97 15.82 -6.27
C CYS A 152 11.25 15.06 -7.38
N VAL A 153 10.06 15.55 -7.78
CA VAL A 153 9.28 15.06 -8.92
C VAL A 153 9.05 16.23 -9.87
N ASN A 154 9.54 16.13 -11.12
CA ASN A 154 9.42 17.18 -12.15
C ASN A 154 9.79 18.60 -11.67
N GLY A 155 10.80 18.71 -10.81
CA GLY A 155 11.27 19.99 -10.25
C GLY A 155 10.52 20.48 -9.01
N PHE A 156 9.60 19.68 -8.46
CA PHE A 156 8.87 19.96 -7.23
C PHE A 156 9.30 19.03 -6.11
N GLN A 157 9.52 19.55 -4.91
CA GLN A 157 9.68 18.70 -3.74
C GLN A 157 8.29 18.26 -3.27
N VAL A 158 8.07 16.96 -3.21
CA VAL A 158 6.82 16.36 -2.75
C VAL A 158 7.10 15.34 -1.66
N LEU A 159 6.15 15.13 -0.75
CA LEU A 159 6.30 14.06 0.22
C LEU A 159 6.38 12.72 -0.50
N HIS A 160 7.17 11.79 0.03
CA HIS A 160 7.28 10.45 -0.56
C HIS A 160 5.90 9.77 -0.72
N SER A 161 4.96 10.02 0.20
CA SER A 161 3.58 9.52 0.12
C SER A 161 2.77 10.07 -1.07
N GLN A 162 3.20 11.20 -1.63
CA GLN A 162 2.50 11.91 -2.70
C GLN A 162 3.14 11.71 -4.07
N VAL A 163 4.30 11.02 -4.16
CA VAL A 163 5.04 10.80 -5.40
C VAL A 163 4.18 10.12 -6.47
N THR A 164 3.39 9.11 -6.10
CA THR A 164 2.50 8.42 -7.06
C THR A 164 1.44 9.36 -7.64
N SER A 165 0.80 10.17 -6.80
CA SER A 165 -0.19 11.16 -7.23
C SER A 165 0.46 12.25 -8.10
N ALA A 166 1.66 12.71 -7.72
CA ALA A 166 2.41 13.71 -8.47
C ALA A 166 2.81 13.20 -9.86
N ASN A 167 3.37 11.99 -9.95
CA ASN A 167 3.74 11.37 -11.23
C ASN A 167 2.51 11.19 -12.11
N TRP A 168 1.40 10.66 -11.57
CA TRP A 168 0.18 10.47 -12.34
C TRP A 168 -0.36 11.78 -12.92
N ILE A 169 -0.34 12.88 -12.15
CA ILE A 169 -0.77 14.20 -12.63
C ILE A 169 0.10 14.64 -13.80
N PHE A 170 1.43 14.53 -13.69
CA PHE A 170 2.32 15.00 -14.75
C PHE A 170 2.37 14.09 -15.98
N ASP A 171 2.14 12.79 -15.80
CA ASP A 171 2.04 11.83 -16.92
C ASP A 171 0.73 12.03 -17.68
N THR A 172 -0.36 12.32 -16.98
CA THR A 172 -1.70 12.47 -17.56
C THR A 172 -1.94 13.87 -18.12
N TYR A 173 -1.45 14.90 -17.43
CA TYR A 173 -1.63 16.31 -17.75
C TYR A 173 -0.28 17.04 -17.71
N PRO A 174 0.64 16.74 -18.64
CA PRO A 174 1.99 17.30 -18.64
C PRO A 174 2.01 18.83 -18.72
N GLU A 175 0.96 19.43 -19.28
CA GLU A 175 0.78 20.89 -19.37
C GLU A 175 0.58 21.58 -18.01
N THR A 176 0.25 20.82 -16.97
CA THR A 176 -0.10 21.29 -15.62
C THR A 176 0.91 22.30 -15.07
N ALA A 177 2.20 22.07 -15.30
CA ALA A 177 3.28 22.91 -14.76
C ALA A 177 4.28 23.45 -15.80
N LEU A 178 3.92 23.47 -17.09
CA LEU A 178 4.84 23.91 -18.16
C LEU A 178 5.25 25.40 -18.06
N TYR A 179 4.42 26.26 -17.49
CA TYR A 179 4.62 27.72 -17.46
C TYR A 179 4.63 28.30 -16.05
N ILE A 180 5.03 27.50 -15.06
CA ILE A 180 5.08 27.96 -13.66
C ILE A 180 6.01 29.16 -13.51
N ARG A 181 5.49 30.22 -12.90
CA ARG A 181 6.22 31.48 -12.68
C ARG A 181 7.17 31.43 -11.47
N PRO A 182 6.82 30.81 -10.32
CA PRO A 182 7.71 30.74 -9.17
C PRO A 182 8.95 29.90 -9.47
N GLN A 183 10.15 30.44 -9.23
CA GLN A 183 11.41 29.69 -9.28
C GLN A 183 11.92 29.28 -7.90
N ASP A 184 11.37 29.86 -6.83
CA ASP A 184 11.68 29.50 -5.45
C ASP A 184 11.23 28.04 -5.15
N PRO A 185 12.15 27.16 -4.75
CA PRO A 185 11.86 25.77 -4.39
C PRO A 185 10.81 25.62 -3.28
N GLN A 186 10.80 26.49 -2.27
CA GLN A 186 9.86 26.40 -1.16
C GLN A 186 8.44 26.73 -1.62
N LEU A 187 8.32 27.73 -2.49
CA LEU A 187 7.05 28.15 -3.06
C LEU A 187 6.50 27.13 -4.06
N LYS A 188 7.37 26.53 -4.89
CA LYS A 188 7.02 25.37 -5.75
C LYS A 188 6.43 24.22 -4.93
N THR A 189 7.07 23.90 -3.79
CA THR A 189 6.63 22.86 -2.87
C THR A 189 5.24 23.15 -2.29
N ALA A 190 5.02 24.39 -1.83
CA ALA A 190 3.72 24.81 -1.28
C ALA A 190 2.60 24.69 -2.33
N TYR A 191 2.84 25.14 -3.56
CA TYR A 191 1.87 25.00 -4.64
C TYR A 191 1.60 23.54 -5.01
N MET A 192 2.64 22.71 -5.07
CA MET A 192 2.48 21.29 -5.36
C MET A 192 1.63 20.58 -4.29
N ASN A 193 1.83 20.91 -3.02
CA ASN A 193 1.01 20.37 -1.93
C ASN A 193 -0.46 20.79 -2.03
N ILE A 194 -0.74 22.03 -2.45
CA ILE A 194 -2.10 22.50 -2.68
C ILE A 194 -2.73 21.72 -3.85
N LEU A 195 -2.01 21.55 -4.95
CA LEU A 195 -2.47 20.81 -6.13
C LEU A 195 -2.82 19.35 -5.77
N LEU A 196 -1.91 18.67 -5.09
CA LEU A 196 -2.10 17.29 -4.65
C LEU A 196 -3.28 17.14 -3.70
N ARG A 197 -3.44 18.08 -2.75
CA ARG A 197 -4.60 18.09 -1.85
C ARG A 197 -5.91 18.23 -2.62
N ILE A 198 -5.97 19.11 -3.61
CA ILE A 198 -7.18 19.29 -4.42
C ILE A 198 -7.48 18.03 -5.23
N TYR A 199 -6.47 17.45 -5.88
CA TYR A 199 -6.59 16.18 -6.60
C TYR A 199 -7.12 15.05 -5.69
N GLU A 200 -6.47 14.81 -4.54
CA GLU A 200 -6.86 13.74 -3.61
C GLU A 200 -8.30 13.94 -3.10
N THR A 201 -8.69 15.18 -2.81
CA THR A 201 -10.04 15.48 -2.35
C THR A 201 -11.08 15.21 -3.45
N LEU A 202 -10.80 15.58 -4.70
CA LEU A 202 -11.78 15.45 -5.79
C LEU A 202 -11.89 14.03 -6.37
N TYR A 203 -10.85 13.20 -6.23
CA TYR A 203 -10.80 11.87 -6.83
C TYR A 203 -10.88 10.73 -5.81
N HIS A 204 -10.65 10.99 -4.52
CA HIS A 204 -10.64 9.95 -3.49
C HIS A 204 -11.59 10.20 -2.32
N SER A 205 -12.23 11.38 -2.22
CA SER A 205 -13.24 11.62 -1.20
C SER A 205 -14.63 11.14 -1.62
N PHE A 206 -15.39 10.62 -0.64
CA PHE A 206 -16.80 10.31 -0.80
C PHE A 206 -17.62 11.60 -0.86
N LEU A 207 -18.49 11.73 -1.86
CA LEU A 207 -19.28 12.95 -2.12
C LEU A 207 -20.10 13.41 -0.90
N GLU A 208 -20.65 12.46 -0.14
CA GLU A 208 -21.45 12.70 1.08
C GLU A 208 -20.66 13.37 2.22
N LYS A 209 -19.33 13.22 2.22
CA LYS A 209 -18.47 13.76 3.29
C LYS A 209 -17.92 15.15 2.97
N LEU A 210 -18.05 15.60 1.72
CA LEU A 210 -17.57 16.94 1.36
C LEU A 210 -18.51 18.01 1.91
N THR A 211 -17.92 19.08 2.44
CA THR A 211 -18.65 20.25 2.92
C THR A 211 -18.56 21.40 1.91
N ASP A 212 -19.52 22.34 1.95
CA ASP A 212 -19.48 23.55 1.13
C ASP A 212 -18.26 24.43 1.46
N ALA A 213 -17.78 24.38 2.70
CA ALA A 213 -16.57 25.08 3.11
C ALA A 213 -15.31 24.48 2.43
N GLU A 214 -15.23 23.16 2.35
CA GLU A 214 -14.14 22.48 1.63
C GLU A 214 -14.17 22.81 0.14
N LEU A 215 -15.35 22.74 -0.52
CA LEU A 215 -15.47 23.12 -1.93
C LEU A 215 -15.01 24.56 -2.20
N ARG A 216 -15.36 25.51 -1.33
CA ARG A 216 -14.88 26.90 -1.43
C ARG A 216 -13.36 27.00 -1.25
N ASN A 217 -12.80 26.25 -0.31
CA ASN A 217 -11.35 26.21 -0.08
C ASN A 217 -10.58 25.58 -1.26
N LEU A 218 -11.13 24.54 -1.89
CA LEU A 218 -10.59 23.94 -3.10
C LEU A 218 -10.61 24.93 -4.27
N SER A 219 -11.74 25.63 -4.46
CA SER A 219 -11.88 26.67 -5.49
C SER A 219 -10.87 27.80 -5.31
N LYS A 220 -10.67 28.27 -4.07
CA LYS A 220 -9.65 29.28 -3.75
C LYS A 220 -8.24 28.78 -4.07
N GLY A 221 -7.91 27.54 -3.68
CA GLY A 221 -6.61 26.93 -4.00
C GLY A 221 -6.35 26.78 -5.50
N LEU A 222 -7.37 26.45 -6.29
CA LEU A 222 -7.28 26.41 -7.76
C LEU A 222 -6.99 27.80 -8.34
N LEU A 223 -7.64 28.84 -7.83
CA LEU A 223 -7.40 30.22 -8.24
C LEU A 223 -5.96 30.64 -7.96
N ASP A 224 -5.46 30.37 -6.77
CA ASP A 224 -4.09 30.69 -6.36
C ASP A 224 -3.05 29.99 -7.27
N LEU A 225 -3.29 28.71 -7.60
CA LEU A 225 -2.43 27.95 -8.52
C LEU A 225 -2.48 28.46 -9.96
N THR A 226 -3.65 28.84 -10.45
CA THR A 226 -3.81 29.40 -11.80
C THR A 226 -3.09 30.74 -11.92
N GLN A 227 -3.18 31.59 -10.89
CA GLN A 227 -2.42 32.85 -10.83
C GLN A 227 -0.91 32.63 -10.80
N ALA A 228 -0.45 31.53 -10.19
CA ALA A 228 0.95 31.10 -10.19
C ALA A 228 1.42 30.50 -11.53
N GLY A 229 0.51 30.32 -12.51
CA GLY A 229 0.81 29.85 -13.86
C GLY A 229 0.58 28.36 -14.10
N PHE A 230 -0.05 27.64 -13.17
CA PHE A 230 -0.47 26.25 -13.41
C PHE A 230 -1.68 26.21 -14.35
N LYS A 231 -1.68 25.25 -15.27
CA LYS A 231 -2.83 24.99 -16.17
C LYS A 231 -3.68 23.86 -15.58
N LEU A 232 -4.81 24.21 -14.98
CA LEU A 232 -5.61 23.29 -14.15
C LEU A 232 -7.08 23.17 -14.60
N GLU A 233 -7.36 23.36 -15.89
CA GLU A 233 -8.73 23.28 -16.41
C GLU A 233 -9.36 21.90 -16.15
N TRP A 234 -8.59 20.82 -16.30
CA TRP A 234 -9.04 19.46 -15.99
C TRP A 234 -9.50 19.28 -14.53
N LEU A 235 -8.88 20.01 -13.59
CA LEU A 235 -9.21 19.94 -12.16
C LEU A 235 -10.38 20.87 -11.81
N ARG A 236 -10.50 22.00 -12.53
CA ARG A 236 -11.66 22.91 -12.46
C ARG A 236 -12.94 22.21 -12.93
N GLU A 237 -12.91 21.58 -14.09
CA GLU A 237 -14.05 20.82 -14.63
C GLU A 237 -14.48 19.70 -13.66
N LYS A 238 -13.50 19.00 -13.07
CA LYS A 238 -13.78 17.98 -12.06
C LYS A 238 -14.46 18.57 -10.81
N LEU A 239 -13.99 19.71 -10.31
CA LEU A 239 -14.58 20.38 -9.15
C LEU A 239 -16.04 20.79 -9.42
N GLU A 240 -16.32 21.33 -10.61
CA GLU A 240 -17.68 21.71 -11.03
C GLU A 240 -18.59 20.48 -11.09
N LYS A 241 -18.12 19.40 -11.71
CA LYS A 241 -18.86 18.13 -11.76
C LYS A 241 -19.17 17.59 -10.36
N VAL A 242 -18.18 17.54 -9.48
CA VAL A 242 -18.35 17.09 -8.08
C VAL A 242 -19.36 17.98 -7.33
N SER A 243 -19.31 19.29 -7.54
CA SER A 243 -20.23 20.25 -6.91
C SER A 243 -21.68 20.02 -7.37
N VAL A 244 -21.89 19.75 -8.66
CA VAL A 244 -23.21 19.43 -9.22
C VAL A 244 -23.72 18.07 -8.73
N GLU A 245 -22.88 17.03 -8.74
CA GLU A 245 -23.24 15.69 -8.27
C GLU A 245 -23.62 15.69 -6.79
N ARG A 246 -22.87 16.42 -5.95
CA ARG A 246 -23.17 16.57 -4.53
C ARG A 246 -24.51 17.28 -4.29
N LYS A 247 -24.80 18.37 -5.02
CA LYS A 247 -26.08 19.07 -4.88
C LYS A 247 -27.27 18.16 -5.20
N LYS A 248 -27.18 17.40 -6.29
CA LYS A 248 -28.22 16.43 -6.67
C LYS A 248 -28.44 15.38 -5.59
N LEU A 249 -27.38 14.87 -4.96
CA LEU A 249 -27.47 13.87 -3.91
C LEU A 249 -28.29 14.37 -2.71
N PHE A 250 -28.03 15.58 -2.24
CA PHE A 250 -28.79 16.17 -1.13
C PHE A 250 -30.24 16.50 -1.51
N ASP A 251 -30.49 16.91 -2.76
CA ASP A 251 -31.86 17.12 -3.26
C ASP A 251 -32.65 15.79 -3.25
N TYR A 252 -32.03 14.66 -3.63
CA TYR A 252 -32.65 13.33 -3.57
C TYR A 252 -32.88 12.84 -2.13
N GLU A 253 -31.91 13.04 -1.23
CA GLU A 253 -32.05 12.68 0.19
C GLU A 253 -33.19 13.45 0.87
N ALA A 254 -33.28 14.76 0.61
CA ALA A 254 -34.36 15.59 1.13
C ALA A 254 -35.74 15.08 0.66
N HIS A 255 -35.88 14.79 -0.64
CA HIS A 255 -37.10 14.26 -1.21
C HIS A 255 -37.47 12.87 -0.66
N ALA A 256 -36.49 11.97 -0.48
CA ALA A 256 -36.71 10.66 0.12
C ALA A 256 -37.21 10.76 1.58
N LEU A 257 -36.64 11.70 2.35
CA LEU A 257 -37.02 11.92 3.74
C LEU A 257 -38.46 12.44 3.89
N ASP A 258 -38.93 13.24 2.94
CA ASP A 258 -40.30 13.77 2.94
C ASP A 258 -41.33 12.68 2.57
N LEU A 259 -41.03 11.83 1.57
CA LEU A 259 -41.84 10.64 1.25
C LEU A 259 -41.93 9.65 2.42
N GLU A 260 -40.85 9.43 3.16
CA GLU A 260 -40.87 8.56 4.34
C GLU A 260 -41.77 9.09 5.47
N LYS A 261 -41.89 10.42 5.61
CA LYS A 261 -42.79 11.03 6.59
C LYS A 261 -44.25 10.87 6.17
N GLU A 262 -44.55 11.03 4.88
CA GLU A 262 -45.90 10.84 4.34
C GLU A 262 -46.41 9.41 4.47
N LEU A 263 -45.54 8.41 4.31
CA LEU A 263 -45.89 6.99 4.47
C LEU A 263 -46.05 6.53 5.92
N LYS A 264 -45.62 7.35 6.90
CA LYS A 264 -45.73 7.08 8.34
C LYS A 264 -46.90 7.81 9.01
N MET A 265 -47.69 8.56 8.24
CA MET A 265 -48.99 9.11 8.65
C MET A 265 -50.13 8.22 8.13
#